data_AF-A0A6S7J0A2-F1
#
_entry.id   AF-A0A6S7J0A2-F1
#
_cell.length_a   1.000
_cell.length_b   1.000
_cell.length_c   1.000
_cell.angle_alpha   90.00
_cell.angle_beta   90.00
_cell.angle_gamma   90.00
#
_symmetry.space_group_name_H-M   'P 1'
#
loop_
_entity.id
_entity.type
_entity.pdbx_description
1 polymer ?
#
loop_
_entity_poly.entity_id
_entity_poly.type
_entity_poly.pdbx_seq_one_letter_code
_entity_poly.pdbx_strand_id
1 'polypeptide(L)'
;MFADYTNISCDGKLATDIQQKINSDLNSVHNWLLANKLTLSVEKTEYMIVGLRQRLNQINSDPDILIGDHMIKRVSNKKFLGV
;
A
#
# COMPACT_ATOMS: atom_id res chain seq x y z
N MET A 1 8.33 8.38 13.44
CA MET A 1 8.61 7.92 12.07
C MET A 1 10.12 7.75 11.97
N PHE A 2 10.63 6.53 11.73
CA PHE A 2 12.07 6.36 11.50
C PHE A 2 12.37 6.70 10.03
N ALA A 3 13.59 7.13 9.74
CA ALA A 3 13.97 7.70 8.45
C ALA A 3 13.86 6.73 7.26
N ASP A 4 13.85 5.43 7.52
CA ASP A 4 13.84 4.33 6.54
C ASP A 4 12.44 3.74 6.29
N TYR A 5 11.44 4.05 7.12
CA TYR A 5 10.07 3.61 6.90
C TYR A 5 9.21 4.72 6.29
N THR A 6 8.60 4.42 5.15
CA THR A 6 7.59 5.28 4.52
C THR A 6 6.24 4.59 4.59
N ASN A 7 5.21 5.34 4.96
CA ASN A 7 3.82 4.89 4.93
C ASN A 7 3.04 5.76 3.94
N ILE A 8 2.25 5.15 3.07
CA ILE A 8 1.37 5.84 2.13
C ILE A 8 -0.06 5.44 2.48
N SER A 9 -0.95 6.42 2.63
CA SER A 9 -2.36 6.20 2.89
C SER A 9 -3.21 6.84 1.80
N CYS A 10 -4.28 6.16 1.44
CA CYS A 10 -5.29 6.67 0.51
C CYS A 10 -6.69 6.36 1.06
N ASP A 11 -7.64 7.21 0.71
CA ASP A 11 -9.05 7.06 1.05
C ASP A 11 -9.90 6.96 -0.22
N GLY A 12 -11.07 6.34 -0.07
CA GLY A 12 -12.04 6.19 -1.15
C GLY A 12 -13.36 5.59 -0.67
N LYS A 13 -14.38 5.65 -1.51
CA LYS A 13 -15.71 5.09 -1.18
C LYS A 13 -15.81 3.63 -1.58
N LEU A 14 -15.22 3.27 -2.71
CA LEU A 14 -15.19 1.92 -3.26
C LEU A 14 -13.76 1.38 -3.25
N ALA A 15 -13.63 0.06 -3.05
CA ALA A 15 -12.32 -0.60 -3.06
C ALA A 15 -11.60 -0.44 -4.42
N THR A 16 -12.36 -0.41 -5.51
CA THR A 16 -11.86 -0.17 -6.88
C THR A 16 -11.21 1.20 -7.02
N ASP A 17 -11.83 2.24 -6.47
CA ASP A 17 -11.31 3.61 -6.54
C ASP A 17 -9.99 3.72 -5.74
N ILE A 18 -9.96 3.09 -4.57
CA ILE A 18 -8.78 3.00 -3.70
C ILE A 18 -7.64 2.29 -4.45
N GLN A 19 -7.93 1.15 -5.07
CA GLN A 19 -6.95 0.38 -5.85
C GLN A 19 -6.36 1.20 -7.01
N GLN A 20 -7.21 1.89 -7.78
CA GLN A 20 -6.74 2.72 -8.89
C GLN A 20 -5.85 3.87 -8.40
N LYS A 21 -6.31 4.58 -7.37
CA LYS A 21 -5.58 5.73 -6.81
C LYS A 21 -4.23 5.30 -6.23
N ILE A 22 -4.21 4.26 -5.39
CA ILE A 22 -2.97 3.82 -4.75
C ILE A 22 -1.96 3.27 -5.76
N ASN A 23 -2.40 2.53 -6.80
CA ASN A 23 -1.49 2.04 -7.83
C ASN A 23 -0.92 3.17 -8.69
N SER A 24 -1.70 4.21 -8.97
CA SER A 24 -1.21 5.41 -9.65
C SER A 24 -0.13 6.12 -8.82
N ASP A 25 -0.35 6.26 -7.52
CA ASP A 25 0.61 6.87 -6.60
C ASP A 25 1.88 6.01 -6.46
N LEU A 26 1.73 4.69 -6.30
CA LEU A 26 2.85 3.75 -6.20
C LEU A 26 3.69 3.70 -7.48
N ASN A 27 3.08 3.82 -8.66
CA ASN A 27 3.82 3.95 -9.92
C ASN A 27 4.67 5.21 -9.96
N SER A 28 4.13 6.33 -9.47
CA SER A 28 4.88 7.60 -9.39
C SER A 28 6.05 7.49 -8.40
N VAL A 29 5.81 6.89 -7.23
CA VAL A 29 6.84 6.61 -6.23
C VAL A 29 7.91 5.67 -6.78
N HIS A 30 7.53 4.61 -7.48
CA HIS A 30 8.46 3.66 -8.10
C HIS A 30 9.37 4.36 -9.11
N ASN A 31 8.80 5.17 -10.00
CA ASN A 31 9.56 5.95 -10.97
C ASN A 31 10.53 6.92 -10.30
N TRP A 32 10.09 7.59 -9.23
CA TRP A 32 10.94 8.49 -8.45
C TRP A 32 12.10 7.75 -7.78
N LEU A 33 11.86 6.58 -7.20
CA LEU A 33 12.91 5.74 -6.59
C LEU A 33 13.96 5.33 -7.62
N LEU A 34 13.52 4.86 -8.80
CA LEU A 34 14.41 4.48 -9.91
C LEU A 34 15.26 5.65 -10.39
N ALA A 35 14.64 6.82 -10.60
CA ALA A 35 15.34 8.03 -11.04
C ALA A 35 16.42 8.49 -10.03
N ASN A 36 16.20 8.23 -8.75
CA ASN A 36 17.13 8.58 -7.66
C ASN A 36 18.06 7.43 -7.25
N LYS A 37 18.05 6.29 -7.96
CA LYS A 37 18.84 5.09 -7.65
C LYS A 37 18.61 4.57 -6.22
N LEU A 38 17.38 4.71 -5.73
CA LEU A 38 16.94 4.18 -4.45
C LEU A 38 16.26 2.83 -4.67
N THR A 39 16.54 1.88 -3.78
CA THR A 39 15.94 0.53 -3.85
C THR A 39 14.92 0.37 -2.73
N LEU A 40 13.72 -0.09 -3.07
CA LEU A 40 12.72 -0.50 -2.11
C LEU A 40 12.84 -1.99 -1.82
N SER A 41 12.75 -2.38 -0.55
CA SER A 41 12.59 -3.78 -0.17
C SER A 41 11.14 -4.21 -0.37
N VAL A 42 10.81 -4.64 -1.59
CA VAL A 42 9.44 -5.05 -1.96
C VAL A 42 8.94 -6.17 -1.04
N GLU A 43 9.79 -7.13 -0.66
CA GLU A 43 9.45 -8.24 0.26
C GLU A 43 9.03 -7.77 1.66
N LYS A 44 9.51 -6.59 2.10
CA LYS A 44 9.17 -6.00 3.39
C LYS A 44 8.01 -4.99 3.29
N THR A 45 7.58 -4.69 2.07
CA THR A 45 6.49 -3.75 1.82
C THR A 45 5.17 -4.50 1.97
N GLU A 46 4.29 -3.96 2.81
CA GLU A 46 3.01 -4.57 3.14
C GLU A 46 1.92 -3.50 3.10
N TYR A 47 0.69 -3.89 2.82
CA TYR A 47 -0.46 -3.00 2.87
C TYR A 47 -1.55 -3.52 3.81
N MET A 48 -2.36 -2.61 4.33
CA MET A 48 -3.52 -2.91 5.16
C MET A 48 -4.71 -2.07 4.71
N ILE A 49 -5.91 -2.65 4.77
CA ILE A 49 -7.15 -1.92 4.52
C ILE A 49 -7.76 -1.59 5.87
N VAL A 50 -7.95 -0.29 6.12
CA VAL A 50 -8.54 0.21 7.37
C VAL A 50 -9.94 0.74 7.09
N GLY A 51 -10.92 0.27 7.86
CA GLY A 51 -12.30 0.71 7.70
C GLY A 51 -13.23 0.07 8.73
N LEU A 52 -14.49 0.52 8.73
CA LEU A 52 -15.54 -0.09 9.54
C LEU A 52 -15.74 -1.55 9.13
N ARG A 53 -15.96 -2.43 10.11
CA ARG A 53 -16.16 -3.88 9.88
C ARG A 53 -17.23 -4.17 8.83
N GLN A 54 -18.33 -3.42 8.84
CA GLN A 54 -19.40 -3.54 7.84
C GLN A 54 -18.91 -3.28 6.41
N ARG A 55 -18.05 -2.28 6.21
CA ARG A 55 -17.50 -1.93 4.89
C ARG A 55 -16.41 -2.91 4.46
N LEU A 56 -15.60 -3.38 5.40
CA LEU A 56 -14.59 -4.41 5.13
C LEU A 56 -15.24 -5.72 4.69
N ASN A 57 -16.38 -6.09 5.29
CA ASN A 57 -17.13 -7.28 4.89
C ASN A 57 -17.77 -7.17 3.49
N GLN A 58 -17.89 -5.97 2.93
CA GLN A 58 -18.41 -5.74 1.56
C GLN A 58 -17.31 -5.89 0.49
N ILE A 59 -16.05 -6.02 0.89
CA ILE A 59 -14.93 -6.25 -0.02
C ILE A 59 -14.91 -7.74 -0.35
N ASN A 60 -15.45 -8.08 -1.51
CA ASN A 60 -15.57 -9.48 -1.97
C ASN A 60 -14.21 -10.09 -2.37
N SER A 61 -13.25 -9.25 -2.74
CA SER A 61 -11.91 -9.65 -3.15
C SER A 61 -10.92 -8.56 -2.79
N ASP A 62 -9.71 -8.97 -2.42
CA ASP A 62 -8.66 -8.04 -2.05
C ASP A 62 -8.20 -7.25 -3.28
N PRO A 63 -7.89 -5.96 -3.12
CA PRO A 63 -7.42 -5.15 -4.21
C PRO A 63 -6.03 -5.60 -4.64
N ASP A 64 -5.80 -5.60 -5.95
CA ASP A 64 -4.50 -5.85 -6.54
C ASP A 64 -3.65 -4.60 -6.42
N ILE A 65 -2.75 -4.58 -5.43
CA ILE A 65 -1.82 -3.48 -5.18
C ILE A 65 -0.43 -3.91 -5.64
N LEU A 66 0.14 -3.15 -6.58
CA LEU A 66 1.44 -3.46 -7.19
C LEU A 66 2.42 -2.29 -7.06
N ILE A 67 3.70 -2.63 -7.00
CA ILE A 67 4.79 -1.68 -7.16
C ILE A 67 5.78 -2.20 -8.21
N GLY A 68 5.86 -1.52 -9.35
CA GLY A 68 6.43 -2.10 -10.56
C GLY A 68 5.67 -3.37 -10.93
N ASP A 69 6.39 -4.47 -11.16
CA ASP A 69 5.80 -5.78 -11.52
C ASP A 69 5.50 -6.69 -10.31
N HIS A 70 5.60 -6.17 -9.08
CA HIS A 70 5.49 -6.98 -7.87
C HIS A 70 4.20 -6.68 -7.09
N MET A 71 3.48 -7.73 -6.73
CA MET A 71 2.30 -7.63 -5.86
C MET A 71 2.73 -7.39 -4.40
N ILE A 72 2.12 -6.41 -3.74
CA ILE A 72 2.37 -6.10 -2.34
C ILE A 72 1.52 -7.03 -1.47
N LYS A 73 2.11 -7.58 -0.41
CA LYS A 73 1.41 -8.48 0.51
C LYS A 73 0.41 -7.72 1.38
N ARG A 74 -0.83 -8.22 1.44
CA ARG A 74 -1.81 -7.75 2.42
C ARG A 74 -1.51 -8.31 3.81
N VAL A 75 -1.65 -7.46 4.83
CA VAL A 75 -1.63 -7.85 6.25
C VAL A 75 -2.87 -7.33 6.98
N SER A 76 -3.31 -8.07 8.00
CA SER A 76 -4.43 -7.68 8.88
C SER A 76 -3.99 -6.90 10.12
N ASN A 77 -2.70 -7.02 10.48
CA ASN A 77 -2.08 -6.32 11.59
C ASN A 77 -0.59 -6.12 11.27
N LYS A 78 -0.08 -4.93 11.56
CA LYS A 78 1.36 -4.64 11.58
C LYS A 78 1.71 -4.02 12.92
N LYS A 79 2.64 -4.65 13.64
CA LYS A 79 3.22 -4.05 14.83
C LYS A 79 4.21 -2.97 14.39
N PHE A 80 3.89 -1.71 14.69
CA PHE A 80 4.87 -0.63 14.57
C PHE A 80 5.74 -0.65 15.83
N LEU A 81 7.05 -0.80 15.68
CA LEU A 81 7.99 -0.81 16.81
C LEU A 81 8.28 0.60 17.36
N GLY A 82 7.58 1.61 16.85
CA GLY A 82 7.64 3.00 17.32
C GLY A 82 6.30 3.45 17.87
N VAL A 83 6.05 3.09 19.13
CA VAL A 83 5.49 3.96 20.18
C VAL A 83 6.33 3.71 21.42
#